data_AF-A0A947TGG5-F1
#
_entry.id   AF-A0A947TGG5-F1
#
_cell.length_a   1.000
_cell.length_b   1.000
_cell.length_c   1.000
_cell.angle_alpha   90.00
_cell.angle_beta   90.00
_cell.angle_gamma   90.00
#
_symmetry.space_group_name_H-M   'P 1'
#
loop_
_entity.id
_entity.type
_entity.pdbx_description
1 polymer ?
#
loop_
_entity_poly.entity_id
_entity_poly.type
_entity_poly.pdbx_seq_one_letter_code
_entity_poly.pdbx_strand_id
1 'polypeptide(L)' 'MKFIPLQSRGGNYLVVAANIAWLRTAENGQTAVGIIGGNPLLVTGTMEEVAEIILKD' A
#
# COMPACT_ATOMS: atom_id res chain seq x y z
N MET A 1 5.33 -15.07 6.94
CA MET A 1 4.42 -13.91 6.96
C MET A 1 5.25 -12.67 6.66
N LYS A 2 4.98 -11.99 5.54
CA LYS A 2 5.80 -10.87 5.05
C LYS A 2 5.17 -9.54 5.47
N PHE A 3 5.88 -8.73 6.24
CA PHE A 3 5.46 -7.40 6.63
C PHE A 3 6.03 -6.36 5.65
N ILE A 4 5.19 -5.45 5.19
CA ILE A 4 5.52 -4.42 4.21
C ILE A 4 5.37 -3.05 4.86
N PRO A 5 6.44 -2.25 4.96
CA PRO A 5 6.34 -0.86 5.37
C PRO A 5 5.80 -0.03 4.21
N LEU A 6 4.72 0.72 4.43
CA LEU A 6 4.11 1.61 3.43
C LEU A 6 4.10 3.04 3.95
N GLN A 7 4.69 3.96 3.18
CA GLN A 7 4.78 5.37 3.55
C GLN A 7 3.46 6.08 3.28
N SER A 8 2.97 6.89 4.23
CA SER A 8 1.77 7.70 4.03
C SER A 8 1.93 9.07 4.66
N ARG A 9 1.23 10.06 4.12
CA ARG A 9 1.22 11.43 4.65
C ARG A 9 0.60 11.52 6.05
N GLY A 10 -0.30 10.59 6.40
CA GLY A 10 -0.97 10.55 7.71
C GLY A 10 -0.26 9.71 8.77
N GLY A 11 0.89 9.11 8.44
CA GLY A 11 1.60 8.16 9.29
C GLY A 11 1.79 6.81 8.60
N ASN A 12 2.95 6.20 8.83
CA ASN A 12 3.36 4.99 8.11
C ASN A 12 2.59 3.76 8.58
N TYR A 13 2.37 2.83 7.64
CA TYR A 13 1.75 1.54 7.92
C TYR A 13 2.79 0.43 7.88
N LEU A 14 2.58 -0.58 8.72
CA LEU A 14 3.22 -1.88 8.60
C LEU A 14 2.12 -2.91 8.38
N VAL A 15 2.01 -3.44 7.17
CA VAL A 15 0.92 -4.34 6.78
C VAL A 15 1.45 -5.72 6.44
N VAL A 16 0.63 -6.76 6.61
CA VAL A 16 0.95 -8.09 6.11
C VAL A 16 0.61 -8.13 4.61
N ALA A 17 1.57 -8.53 3.76
CA ALA A 17 1.38 -8.55 2.30
C ALA A 17 0.14 -9.35 1.88
N ALA A 18 -0.14 -10.47 2.56
CA ALA A 18 -1.29 -11.32 2.30
C ALA A 18 -2.66 -10.65 2.59
N ASN A 19 -2.69 -9.51 3.29
CA ASN A 19 -3.92 -8.75 3.55
C ASN A 19 -4.19 -7.69 2.48
N ILE A 20 -3.29 -7.49 1.52
CA ILE A 20 -3.48 -6.54 0.42
C ILE A 20 -4.32 -7.19 -0.67
N ALA A 21 -5.43 -6.56 -1.04
CA ALA A 21 -6.39 -7.08 -2.02
C ALA A 21 -6.18 -6.51 -3.42
N TRP A 22 -5.83 -5.22 -3.53
CA TRP A 22 -5.69 -4.51 -4.80
C TRP A 22 -4.94 -3.19 -4.60
N LEU A 23 -4.44 -2.63 -5.71
CA LEU A 23 -3.88 -1.28 -5.79
C LEU A 23 -4.72 -0.43 -6.76
N ARG A 24 -4.84 0.88 -6.49
CA ARG A 24 -5.49 1.83 -7.40
C ARG A 24 -4.81 3.19 -7.31
N THR A 25 -4.54 3.81 -8.45
CA THR A 25 -4.06 5.20 -8.48
C THR A 25 -5.02 6.12 -7.74
N ALA A 26 -4.46 6.97 -6.87
CA ALA A 26 -5.18 8.03 -6.18
C ALA A 26 -4.61 9.41 -6.61
N GLU A 27 -5.22 10.47 -6.10
CA GLU A 27 -4.78 11.83 -6.40
C GLU A 27 -3.43 12.17 -5.76
N ASN A 28 -2.79 13.23 -6.26
CA ASN A 28 -1.60 13.84 -5.65
C ASN A 28 -0.39 12.90 -5.51
N GLY A 29 -0.20 11.97 -6.46
CA GLY A 29 0.92 11.03 -6.45
C GLY A 29 0.82 9.99 -5.34
N GLN A 30 -0.39 9.57 -5.00
CA GLN A 30 -0.65 8.52 -4.02
C GLN A 30 -1.29 7.30 -4.68
N THR A 31 -1.23 6.18 -3.98
CA THR A 31 -1.88 4.93 -4.35
C THR A 31 -2.76 4.48 -3.20
N ALA A 32 -4.01 4.15 -3.51
CA ALA A 32 -4.91 3.48 -2.59
C ALA A 32 -4.57 1.98 -2.55
N VAL A 33 -4.27 1.48 -1.35
CA VAL A 33 -3.99 0.06 -1.08
C VAL A 33 -5.21 -0.55 -0.42
N GLY A 34 -5.93 -1.41 -1.14
CA GLY A 34 -7.09 -2.11 -0.63
C GLY A 34 -6.68 -3.18 0.39
N ILE A 35 -7.33 -3.20 1.55
CA ILE A 35 -7.11 -4.18 2.61
C ILE A 35 -8.30 -5.12 2.71
N ILE A 36 -8.06 -6.43 2.76
CA ILE A 36 -9.11 -7.43 2.96
C ILE A 36 -9.87 -7.14 4.26
N GLY A 37 -11.18 -6.90 4.16
CA GLY A 37 -12.04 -6.65 5.32
C GLY A 37 -11.84 -5.30 6.01
N GLY A 38 -11.15 -4.34 5.39
CA GLY A 38 -10.88 -3.02 5.97
C GLY A 38 -11.01 -1.87 4.98
N ASN A 39 -10.77 -0.66 5.46
CA ASN A 39 -10.73 0.54 4.61
C ASN A 39 -9.41 0.60 3.82
N PRO A 40 -9.41 1.15 2.59
CA PRO A 40 -8.19 1.36 1.84
C PRO A 40 -7.23 2.33 2.55
N LEU A 41 -5.93 2.09 2.40
CA LEU A 41 -4.87 2.96 2.90
C LEU A 41 -4.40 3.88 1.78
N LEU A 42 -4.24 5.17 2.07
CA LEU A 42 -3.65 6.14 1.14
C LEU A 42 -2.14 6.17 1.35
N VAL A 43 -1.39 5.62 0.41
CA VAL A 43 0.08 5.45 0.47
C VAL A 43 0.72 6.40 -0.54
N THR A 44 1.88 6.95 -0.21
CA THR A 44 2.65 7.82 -1.11
C THR A 44 3.36 6.99 -2.17
N GLY A 45 3.34 7.47 -3.42
CA GLY A 45 4.00 6.83 -4.56
C GLY A 45 3.02 6.36 -5.62
N THR A 46 3.53 6.09 -6.82
CA THR A 46 2.77 5.52 -7.93
C THR A 46 2.39 4.07 -7.64
N MET A 47 1.47 3.53 -8.44
CA MET A 47 1.03 2.15 -8.27
C MET A 47 2.18 1.16 -8.51
N GLU A 48 3.07 1.48 -9.46
CA GLU A 48 4.25 0.70 -9.81
C GLU A 48 5.28 0.70 -8.67
N GLU A 49 5.57 1.86 -8.08
CA GLU A 49 6.48 1.98 -6.93
C GLU A 49 5.95 1.19 -5.73
N VAL A 50 4.65 1.29 -5.44
CA VAL A 50 4.02 0.55 -4.34
C VAL A 50 4.00 -0.95 -4.62
N ALA A 51 3.74 -1.37 -5.86
CA ALA A 51 3.79 -2.78 -6.26
C ALA A 51 5.20 -3.36 -6.11
N GLU A 52 6.25 -2.62 -6.49
CA GLU A 52 7.63 -3.04 -6.32
C GLU A 52 7.94 -3.29 -4.83
N ILE A 53 7.56 -2.38 -3.94
CA ILE A 53 7.74 -2.53 -2.49
C ILE A 53 7.06 -3.81 -1.97
N ILE A 54 5.83 -4.10 -2.43
CA ILE A 54 5.07 -5.27 -1.99
C ILE A 54 5.69 -6.58 -2.49
N LEU A 55 6.19 -6.59 -3.74
CA LEU A 55 6.70 -7.79 -4.40
C LEU A 55 8.17 -8.08 -4.05
N LYS A 56 8.97 -7.09 -3.67
CA LYS A 56 10.40 -7.23 -3.31
C LYS A 56 10.61 -8.17 -2.12
N ASP A 57 11.45 -9.20 -2.28
CA ASP A 57 11.70 -10.25 -1.27
C ASP A 57 12.18 -9.74 0.10
#